data_AF-A0A383AT19-F1
#
_entry.id   AF-A0A383AT19-F1
#
_cell.length_a   1.000
_cell.length_b   1.000
_cell.length_c   1.000
_cell.angle_alpha   90.00
_cell.angle_beta   90.00
_cell.angle_gamma   90.00
#
_symmetry.space_group_name_H-M   'P 1'
#
loop_
_entity.id
_entity.type
_entity.pdbx_description
1 polymer ?
#
loop_
_entity_poly.entity_id
_entity_poly.type
_entity_poly.pdbx_seq_one_letter_code
_entity_poly.pdbx_strand_id
1 'polypeptide(L)'
;MINYITTPFKWFFKLEAASGLVLLLAAIVALVLSNTNFSDLYFKILNTHLLIGTESFGLDLSILHWINDALMAIFFFIVTLEIKREFIQGELSKPKQALLPIIGAVG
;
A
#
# COMPACT_ATOMS: atom_id res chain seq x y z
N MET A 1 -30.26 -6.25 15.67
CA MET A 1 -29.91 -4.83 15.39
C MET A 1 -28.53 -4.66 14.75
N ILE A 2 -27.49 -5.43 15.12
CA ILE A 2 -26.16 -5.38 14.48
C ILE A 2 -26.15 -5.74 12.98
N ASN A 3 -27.00 -6.67 12.54
CA ASN A 3 -26.94 -7.20 11.17
C ASN A 3 -27.23 -6.14 10.07
N TYR A 4 -28.08 -5.15 10.34
CA TYR A 4 -28.45 -4.12 9.35
C TYR A 4 -27.33 -3.13 9.03
N ILE A 5 -26.38 -2.93 9.97
CA ILE A 5 -25.21 -2.07 9.74
C ILE A 5 -24.11 -2.84 9.01
N THR A 6 -23.99 -4.15 9.26
CA THR A 6 -22.92 -4.97 8.66
C THR A 6 -23.20 -5.41 7.23
N THR A 7 -24.46 -5.45 6.78
CA THR A 7 -24.84 -5.85 5.42
C THR A 7 -24.28 -4.95 4.33
N PRO A 8 -24.36 -3.60 4.40
CA PRO A 8 -23.76 -2.73 3.39
C PRO A 8 -22.24 -2.81 3.38
N PHE A 9 -21.58 -2.94 4.53
CA PHE A 9 -20.11 -3.15 4.58
C PHE A 9 -19.70 -4.49 3.95
N LYS A 10 -20.39 -5.58 4.27
CA LYS A 10 -20.10 -6.90 3.66
C LYS A 10 -20.33 -6.90 2.15
N TRP A 11 -21.32 -6.15 1.67
CA TRP A 11 -21.55 -5.98 0.24
C TRP A 11 -20.44 -5.13 -0.40
N PHE A 12 -20.04 -4.02 0.23
CA PHE A 12 -18.97 -3.17 -0.24
C PHE A 12 -17.63 -3.91 -0.35
N PHE A 13 -17.23 -4.67 0.67
CA PHE A 13 -15.99 -5.47 0.63
C PHE A 13 -16.02 -6.63 -0.39
N LYS A 14 -17.18 -6.99 -0.93
CA LYS A 14 -17.31 -7.98 -2.02
C LYS A 14 -17.15 -7.38 -3.41
N LEU A 15 -17.24 -6.06 -3.56
CA LEU A 15 -16.97 -5.41 -4.84
C LEU A 15 -15.46 -5.31 -5.05
N GLU A 16 -14.94 -5.90 -6.13
CA GLU A 16 -13.53 -5.77 -6.52
C GLU A 16 -13.12 -4.28 -6.66
N ALA A 17 -14.01 -3.44 -7.18
CA ALA A 17 -13.82 -2.01 -7.35
C ALA A 17 -13.81 -1.19 -6.04
N ALA A 18 -14.28 -1.76 -4.92
CA ALA A 18 -14.35 -1.02 -3.65
C ALA A 18 -12.97 -0.62 -3.13
N SER A 19 -11.97 -1.48 -3.32
CA SER A 19 -10.57 -1.20 -2.96
C SER A 19 -10.03 0.03 -3.71
N GLY A 20 -10.29 0.11 -5.01
CA GLY A 20 -9.89 1.24 -5.86
C GLY A 20 -10.57 2.55 -5.47
N LEU A 21 -11.86 2.52 -5.09
CA LEU A 21 -12.58 3.69 -4.61
C LEU A 21 -12.01 4.22 -3.29
N VAL A 22 -11.68 3.32 -2.35
CA VAL A 22 -11.05 3.71 -1.07
C VAL A 22 -9.69 4.36 -1.32
N LEU A 23 -8.87 3.79 -2.22
CA LEU A 23 -7.58 4.36 -2.60
C LEU A 23 -7.73 5.76 -3.20
N LEU A 24 -8.68 5.94 -4.12
CA LEU A 24 -8.97 7.23 -4.75
C LEU A 24 -9.38 8.27 -3.71
N LEU A 25 -10.29 7.93 -2.79
CA LEU A 25 -10.73 8.82 -1.73
C LEU A 25 -9.57 9.20 -0.80
N ALA A 26 -8.71 8.25 -0.43
CA ALA A 26 -7.52 8.53 0.38
C ALA A 26 -6.58 9.51 -0.33
N ALA A 27 -6.35 9.35 -1.63
CA ALA A 27 -5.52 10.26 -2.42
C ALA A 27 -6.13 11.67 -2.51
N ILE A 28 -7.45 11.78 -2.72
CA ILE A 28 -8.15 13.07 -2.71
C ILE A 28 -8.01 13.76 -1.35
N VAL A 29 -8.21 13.03 -0.26
CA VAL A 29 -8.06 13.57 1.10
C VAL A 29 -6.63 14.05 1.34
N ALA A 30 -5.62 13.27 0.93
CA ALA A 30 -4.22 13.67 1.05
C ALA A 30 -3.91 14.95 0.25
N LEU A 31 -4.43 15.07 -0.99
CA LEU A 31 -4.28 16.28 -1.80
C LEU A 31 -4.94 17.50 -1.14
N VAL A 32 -6.18 17.35 -0.64
CA VAL A 32 -6.88 18.45 0.03
C VAL A 32 -6.12 18.90 1.29
N LEU A 33 -5.67 17.95 2.13
CA LEU A 33 -4.91 18.28 3.34
C LEU A 33 -3.58 18.98 3.00
N SER A 34 -2.89 18.53 1.95
CA SER A 34 -1.61 19.11 1.52
C SER A 34 -1.74 20.52 0.92
N ASN A 35 -2.92 20.91 0.43
CA ASN A 35 -3.16 22.21 -0.22
C ASN A 35 -3.93 23.22 0.66
N THR A 36 -4.24 22.88 1.91
CA THR A 36 -4.98 23.75 2.84
C THR A 36 -4.07 24.24 3.97
N ASN A 37 -4.58 25.13 4.84
CA ASN A 37 -3.85 25.64 6.02
C ASN A 37 -3.39 24.54 7.02
N PHE A 38 -3.83 23.29 6.85
CA PHE A 38 -3.36 22.16 7.64
C PHE A 38 -2.08 21.51 7.09
N SER A 39 -1.59 21.97 5.94
CA SER A 39 -0.41 21.42 5.25
C SER A 39 0.83 21.43 6.15
N ASP A 40 1.12 22.55 6.82
CA ASP A 40 2.27 22.65 7.72
C ASP A 40 2.22 21.65 8.88
N LEU A 41 1.03 21.48 9.49
CA LEU A 41 0.83 20.53 10.58
C LEU A 41 0.96 19.08 10.06
N TYR A 42 0.39 18.80 8.90
CA TYR A 42 0.45 17.49 8.24
C TYR A 42 1.90 17.09 7.95
N PHE A 43 2.68 17.95 7.29
CA PHE A 43 4.09 17.69 6.99
C PHE A 43 4.97 17.69 8.24
N LYS A 44 4.67 18.51 9.24
CA LYS A 44 5.43 18.48 10.51
C LYS A 44 5.29 17.15 11.24
N ILE A 45 4.08 16.58 11.27
CA ILE A 45 3.87 15.24 11.84
C ILE A 45 4.63 14.19 11.02
N LEU A 46 4.45 14.19 9.70
CA LEU A 46 5.10 13.20 8.83
C LEU A 46 6.64 13.26 8.87
N ASN A 47 7.20 14.46 8.96
CA ASN A 47 8.64 14.68 9.05
C ASN A 47 9.18 14.63 10.49
N THR A 48 8.36 14.25 11.47
CA THR A 48 8.87 14.06 12.83
C THR A 48 9.84 12.88 12.82
N HIS A 49 11.08 13.16 13.23
CA HIS A 49 12.14 12.18 13.29
C HIS A 49 12.08 11.37 14.58
N LEU A 50 12.23 10.06 14.45
CA LEU A 50 12.21 9.12 15.55
C LEU A 50 13.51 8.32 15.50
N LEU A 51 14.44 8.70 16.39
CA LEU A 51 15.71 8.02 16.53
C LEU A 51 15.51 6.77 17.38
N ILE A 52 15.75 5.61 16.77
CA ILE A 52 15.78 4.32 17.48
C ILE A 52 17.22 3.82 17.49
N GLY A 53 17.87 3.91 18.65
CA GLY A 53 19.26 3.47 18.85
C GLY A 53 20.08 4.46 19.69
N THR A 54 21.40 4.43 19.51
CA THR A 54 22.32 5.39 20.14
C THR A 54 22.81 6.42 19.12
N GLU A 55 23.32 7.57 19.58
CA GLU A 55 23.89 8.64 18.75
C GLU A 55 24.97 8.13 17.76
N SER A 56 25.69 7.04 18.09
CA SER A 56 26.75 6.47 17.24
C SER A 56 26.28 5.34 16.33
N PHE A 57 25.16 4.69 16.65
CA PHE A 57 24.61 3.55 15.90
C PHE A 57 23.09 3.53 16.12
N GLY A 58 22.38 4.34 15.34
CA GLY A 58 20.93 4.51 15.44
C GLY A 58 20.31 4.74 14.08
N LEU A 59 19.04 4.32 13.96
CA LEU A 59 18.21 4.60 12.81
C LEU A 59 17.42 5.87 13.11
N ASP A 60 17.81 6.97 12.46
CA ASP A 60 17.05 8.20 12.46
C ASP A 60 16.16 8.24 11.21
N LEU A 61 14.88 7.90 11.40
CA LEU A 61 13.89 7.85 10.34
C LEU A 61 12.69 8.72 10.73
N SER A 62 12.15 9.43 9.75
CA SER A 62 10.89 10.16 9.93
C SER A 62 9.71 9.20 10.05
N ILE A 63 8.62 9.68 10.64
CA ILE A 63 7.35 8.92 10.70
C ILE A 63 6.91 8.50 9.29
N LEU A 64 7.09 9.36 8.28
CA LEU A 64 6.81 9.02 6.89
C LEU A 64 7.62 7.83 6.40
N HIS A 65 8.93 7.77 6.71
CA HIS A 65 9.77 6.63 6.33
C HIS A 65 9.29 5.35 7.01
N TRP A 66 9.00 5.38 8.31
CA TRP A 66 8.47 4.22 9.02
C TRP A 66 7.16 3.69 8.42
N ILE A 67 6.22 4.60 8.10
CA ILE A 67 4.95 4.24 7.47
C ILE A 67 5.20 3.61 6.10
N ASN A 68 6.03 4.23 5.28
CA ASN A 68 6.34 3.74 3.94
C ASN A 68 6.99 2.36 4.00
N ASP A 69 8.03 2.17 4.81
CA ASP A 69 8.75 0.89 4.87
C ASP A 69 7.86 -0.23 5.41
N ALA A 70 7.06 0.03 6.45
CA ALA A 70 6.15 -0.97 7.00
C ALA A 70 5.02 -1.35 6.04
N LEU A 71 4.35 -0.36 5.44
CA LEU A 71 3.27 -0.62 4.47
C LEU A 71 3.80 -1.29 3.20
N MET A 72 4.95 -0.84 2.71
CA MET A 72 5.59 -1.45 1.54
C MET A 72 6.06 -2.87 1.82
N ALA A 73 6.57 -3.17 3.02
CA ALA A 73 6.92 -4.53 3.41
C ALA A 73 5.70 -5.46 3.35
N ILE A 74 4.54 -5.03 3.86
CA ILE A 74 3.30 -5.81 3.79
C ILE A 74 2.83 -5.97 2.33
N PHE A 75 2.85 -4.88 1.55
CA PHE A 75 2.47 -4.90 0.14
C PHE A 75 3.34 -5.88 -0.67
N PHE A 76 4.66 -5.75 -0.57
CA PHE A 76 5.60 -6.61 -1.29
C PHE A 76 5.54 -8.06 -0.82
N PHE A 77 5.26 -8.30 0.46
CA PHE A 77 5.04 -9.66 0.96
C PHE A 77 3.87 -10.33 0.23
N ILE A 78 2.72 -9.66 0.14
CA ILE A 78 1.54 -10.17 -0.57
C ILE A 78 1.83 -10.35 -2.06
N VAL A 79 2.43 -9.34 -2.71
CA VAL A 79 2.79 -9.39 -4.13
C VAL A 79 3.75 -10.54 -4.41
N THR A 80 4.74 -10.76 -3.56
CA THR A 80 5.71 -11.84 -3.72
C THR A 80 5.06 -13.21 -3.55
N LEU A 81 4.12 -13.36 -2.62
CA LEU A 81 3.33 -14.60 -2.48
C LEU A 81 2.48 -14.88 -3.72
N GLU A 82 1.88 -13.85 -4.30
CA GLU A 82 1.09 -13.97 -5.53
C GLU A 82 1.98 -14.33 -6.72
N ILE A 83 3.12 -13.66 -6.88
CA ILE A 83 4.12 -14.01 -7.91
C ILE A 83 4.59 -15.46 -7.74
N LYS A 84 4.88 -15.89 -6.51
CA LYS A 84 5.24 -17.28 -6.21
C LYS A 84 4.12 -18.24 -6.62
N ARG A 85 2.85 -17.90 -6.36
CA ARG A 85 1.69 -18.70 -6.78
C ARG A 85 1.63 -18.83 -8.31
N GLU A 86 1.78 -17.71 -9.02
CA GLU A 86 1.80 -17.67 -10.49
C GLU A 86 2.97 -18.48 -11.08
N PHE A 87 4.11 -18.49 -10.40
CA PHE A 87 5.28 -19.25 -10.83
C PHE A 87 5.12 -20.76 -10.66
N ILE A 88 4.41 -21.22 -9.62
CA ILE A 88 4.22 -22.65 -9.34
C ILE A 88 3.04 -23.22 -10.14
N GLN A 89 1.92 -22.50 -10.21
CA GLN A 89 0.65 -23.03 -10.72
C GLN A 89 -0.06 -22.13 -11.74
N GLY A 90 0.46 -20.93 -12.00
CA GLY A 90 -0.19 -19.95 -12.88
C GLY A 90 0.51 -19.77 -14.22
N GLU A 91 0.29 -18.60 -14.82
CA GLU A 91 0.70 -18.28 -16.20
C GLU A 91 2.22 -18.12 -16.35
N LEU A 92 2.93 -17.89 -15.24
CA LEU A 92 4.40 -17.79 -15.21
C LEU A 92 5.09 -19.14 -15.08
N SER A 93 4.35 -20.23 -14.84
CA SER A 93 4.93 -21.57 -14.65
C SER A 93 5.55 -22.16 -15.92
N LYS A 94 5.06 -21.78 -17.11
CA LYS A 94 5.58 -22.26 -18.39
C LYS A 94 6.35 -21.14 -19.10
N PRO A 95 7.61 -21.37 -19.53
CA PRO A 95 8.44 -20.32 -20.14
C PRO A 95 7.84 -19.72 -21.41
N LYS A 96 7.06 -20.51 -22.17
CA LYS A 96 6.35 -20.01 -23.37
C LYS A 96 5.19 -19.06 -23.03
N GLN A 97 4.50 -19.26 -21.90
CA GLN A 97 3.38 -18.43 -21.46
C GLN A 97 3.90 -17.18 -20.73
N ALA A 98 4.94 -17.34 -19.92
CA ALA A 98 5.59 -16.25 -19.19
C ALA A 98 6.19 -15.17 -20.10
N LEU A 99 6.62 -15.52 -21.31
CA LEU A 99 7.26 -14.59 -22.25
C LEU A 99 6.37 -13.39 -22.59
N LEU A 100 5.07 -13.60 -22.78
CA LEU A 100 4.14 -12.55 -23.20
C LEU A 100 3.94 -11.49 -22.08
N PRO A 101 3.60 -11.85 -20.83
CA PRO A 101 3.58 -10.90 -19.71
C PRO A 101 4.93 -10.22 -19.46
N ILE A 102 6.05 -10.96 -19.56
CA ILE A 102 7.39 -10.39 -19.32
C ILE A 102 7.72 -9.32 -20.36
N ILE A 103 7.51 -9.60 -21.64
CA ILE A 103 7.76 -8.63 -22.71
C ILE A 103 6.82 -7.41 -22.55
N GLY A 104 5.54 -7.64 -22.23
CA GLY A 104 4.59 -6.56 -21.99
C GLY A 104 4.86 -5.72 -20.74
N ALA A 105 5.64 -6.24 -19.77
CA ALA A 105 6.08 -5.48 -18.59
C ALA A 105 7.41 -4.75 -18.82
N VAL A 106 8.28 -5.27 -19.69
CA VAL A 106 9.57 -4.66 -20.05
C VAL A 106 9.41 -3.54 -21.07
N GLY A 107 8.51 -3.70 -22.04
CA GLY A 107 8.22 -2.71 -23.07
C GLY A 107 7.31 -1.60 -22.57
#